data_AF-A0A6I9PN84-F1
#
_entry.id   AF-A0A6I9PN84-F1
#
_cell.length_a   1.000
_cell.length_b   1.000
_cell.length_c   1.000
_cell.angle_alpha   90.00
_cell.angle_beta   90.00
_cell.angle_gamma   90.00
#
_symmetry.space_group_name_H-M   'P 1'
#
loop_
_entity.id
_entity.type
_entity.pdbx_description
1 polymer ?
#
loop_
_entity_poly.entity_id
_entity_poly.type
_entity_poly.pdbx_seq_one_letter_code
_entity_poly.pdbx_strand_id
1 'polypeptide(L)'
;MVNFYTSIIESILTYSITIWYAAATAKDKGRLQRVIRSAEKLPPLFDGCFFFLLGSFKAPSKDKLTKLLREGGGQLLIRQPKPDSDVTQTLSAAAYHALPGSDQALCTQYIIFERQGPHKPPAVRRGKVWSAPSNWIIDCIAAFRLLPVSHPQT
;
A
#
# COMPACT_ATOMS: atom_id res chain seq x y z
N MET A 1 -2.49 7.38 16.42
CA MET A 1 -2.11 6.64 15.21
C MET A 1 -2.74 5.23 15.17
N VAL A 2 -3.91 5.04 15.80
CA VAL A 2 -4.66 3.76 15.85
C VAL A 2 -5.99 3.90 15.07
N ASN A 3 -6.52 5.11 14.94
CA ASN A 3 -7.89 5.35 14.47
C ASN A 3 -8.11 5.08 12.98
N PHE A 4 -7.08 5.16 12.12
CA PHE A 4 -7.26 4.96 10.66
C PHE A 4 -7.26 3.48 10.27
N TYR A 5 -6.32 2.69 10.80
CA TYR A 5 -6.35 1.23 10.68
C TYR A 5 -7.58 0.64 11.33
N THR A 6 -7.97 1.16 12.50
CA THR A 6 -9.20 0.75 13.15
C THR A 6 -10.39 1.09 12.27
N SER A 7 -10.46 2.26 11.63
CA SER A 7 -11.62 2.64 10.80
C SER A 7 -11.75 1.86 9.48
N ILE A 8 -10.64 1.42 8.86
CA ILE A 8 -10.69 0.55 7.66
C ILE A 8 -10.97 -0.90 8.03
N ILE A 9 -10.35 -1.41 9.09
CA ILE A 9 -10.67 -2.74 9.62
C ILE A 9 -12.11 -2.77 10.12
N GLU A 10 -12.55 -1.72 10.83
CA GLU A 10 -13.94 -1.53 11.24
C GLU A 10 -14.86 -1.33 10.05
N SER A 11 -14.50 -0.70 8.92
CA SER A 11 -15.43 -0.55 7.79
C SER A 11 -15.62 -1.85 7.00
N ILE A 12 -14.55 -2.61 6.78
CA ILE A 12 -14.60 -3.95 6.14
C ILE A 12 -15.31 -4.94 7.06
N LEU A 13 -15.06 -4.85 8.36
CA LEU A 13 -15.78 -5.66 9.33
C LEU A 13 -17.21 -5.19 9.52
N THR A 14 -17.54 -3.91 9.73
CA THR A 14 -18.89 -3.41 10.08
C THR A 14 -19.96 -3.66 9.03
N TYR A 15 -19.61 -3.79 7.74
CA TYR A 15 -20.57 -4.25 6.73
C TYR A 15 -20.93 -5.75 6.88
N SER A 16 -20.10 -6.51 7.61
CA SER A 16 -20.32 -7.89 8.03
C SER A 16 -20.57 -8.05 9.55
N ILE A 17 -20.39 -6.98 10.35
CA ILE A 17 -20.30 -7.00 11.81
C ILE A 17 -21.42 -6.22 12.51
N THR A 18 -22.17 -5.37 11.81
CA THR A 18 -23.36 -4.72 12.40
C THR A 18 -24.42 -5.71 12.86
N ILE A 19 -24.46 -6.92 12.30
CA ILE A 19 -25.32 -8.04 12.77
C ILE A 19 -24.70 -8.78 13.98
N TRP A 20 -23.39 -8.67 14.23
CA TRP A 20 -22.66 -9.40 15.28
C TRP A 20 -22.43 -8.61 16.59
N TYR A 21 -22.41 -7.26 16.56
CA TYR A 21 -22.03 -6.48 17.76
C TYR A 21 -23.09 -6.38 18.86
N ALA A 22 -24.35 -6.72 18.58
CA ALA A 22 -25.39 -6.70 19.61
C ALA A 22 -25.29 -7.88 20.62
N ALA A 23 -24.45 -8.89 20.34
CA ALA A 23 -24.35 -10.11 21.16
C ALA A 23 -22.90 -10.57 21.45
N ALA A 24 -21.89 -9.70 21.32
CA ALA A 24 -20.51 -10.09 21.57
C ALA A 24 -20.24 -10.22 23.08
N THR A 25 -19.91 -11.43 23.55
CA THR A 25 -19.59 -11.69 24.96
C THR A 25 -18.20 -11.14 25.33
N ALA A 26 -17.90 -11.01 26.63
CA ALA A 26 -16.55 -10.61 27.08
C ALA A 26 -15.44 -11.53 26.54
N LYS A 27 -15.75 -12.80 26.30
CA LYS A 27 -14.86 -13.79 25.68
C LYS A 27 -14.59 -13.49 24.21
N ASP A 28 -15.60 -13.05 23.45
CA ASP A 28 -15.47 -12.67 22.04
C ASP A 28 -14.62 -11.42 21.90
N LYS A 29 -14.84 -10.42 22.78
CA LYS A 29 -13.99 -9.23 22.87
C LYS A 29 -12.52 -9.61 23.16
N GLY A 30 -12.29 -10.55 24.08
CA GLY A 30 -10.95 -11.05 24.39
C GLY A 30 -10.28 -11.83 23.25
N ARG A 31 -11.06 -12.56 22.44
CA ARG A 31 -10.56 -13.24 21.23
C ARG A 31 -10.20 -12.24 20.13
N LEU A 32 -11.08 -11.27 19.89
CA LEU A 32 -10.85 -10.19 18.91
C LEU A 32 -9.62 -9.37 19.26
N GLN A 33 -9.45 -8.99 20.53
CA GLN A 33 -8.27 -8.28 21.01
C GLN A 33 -6.96 -9.05 20.80
N ARG A 34 -6.97 -10.38 20.94
CA ARG A 34 -5.79 -11.21 20.63
C ARG A 34 -5.48 -11.25 19.13
N VAL A 35 -6.51 -11.32 18.29
CA VAL A 35 -6.35 -11.25 16.82
C VAL A 35 -5.76 -9.90 16.43
N ILE A 36 -6.32 -8.80 16.95
CA ILE A 36 -5.80 -7.44 16.73
C ILE A 36 -4.34 -7.33 17.19
N ARG A 37 -4.01 -7.71 18.42
CA ARG A 37 -2.62 -7.67 18.93
C ARG A 37 -1.65 -8.54 18.14
N SER A 38 -2.14 -9.63 17.54
CA SER A 38 -1.31 -10.49 16.69
C SER A 38 -1.10 -9.87 15.31
N ALA A 39 -2.13 -9.21 14.77
CA ALA A 39 -2.03 -8.44 13.53
C ALA A 39 -1.15 -7.18 13.71
N GLU A 40 -1.18 -6.53 14.88
CA GLU A 40 -0.31 -5.40 15.23
C GLU A 40 1.18 -5.77 15.30
N LYS A 41 1.52 -7.06 15.39
CA LYS A 41 2.92 -7.52 15.35
C LYS A 41 3.46 -7.62 13.91
N LEU A 42 2.60 -7.56 12.91
CA LEU A 42 3.03 -7.58 11.52
C LEU A 42 3.45 -6.18 11.08
N PRO A 43 4.47 -6.05 10.22
CA PRO A 43 4.78 -4.77 9.61
C PRO A 43 3.56 -4.16 8.89
N PRO A 44 3.46 -2.83 8.79
CA PRO A 44 2.46 -2.16 7.97
C PRO A 44 2.45 -2.64 6.51
N LEU A 45 1.33 -2.45 5.80
CA LEU A 45 1.12 -2.98 4.44
C LEU A 45 2.24 -2.62 3.45
N PHE A 46 2.72 -1.37 3.51
CA PHE A 46 3.74 -0.82 2.64
C PHE A 46 5.10 -0.68 3.33
N ASP A 47 5.35 -1.44 4.40
CA ASP A 47 6.66 -1.51 5.02
C ASP A 47 7.75 -1.89 3.99
N GLY A 48 8.87 -1.19 4.04
CA GLY A 48 9.96 -1.34 3.07
C GLY A 48 9.70 -0.76 1.66
N CYS A 49 8.53 -0.15 1.41
CA CYS A 49 8.17 0.43 0.10
C CYS A 49 8.38 1.95 0.04
N PHE A 50 8.80 2.43 -1.13
CA PHE A 50 9.10 3.83 -1.41
C PHE A 50 8.26 4.33 -2.58
N PHE A 51 7.61 5.48 -2.43
CA PHE A 51 6.64 5.99 -3.40
C PHE A 51 6.98 7.40 -3.84
N PHE A 52 6.95 7.64 -5.15
CA PHE A 52 6.98 8.96 -5.75
C PHE A 52 5.64 9.22 -6.45
N LEU A 53 4.96 10.31 -6.10
CA LEU A 53 3.67 10.70 -6.69
C LEU A 53 3.92 11.63 -7.88
N LEU A 54 3.86 11.08 -9.10
CA LEU A 54 4.11 11.78 -10.36
C LEU A 54 2.87 12.56 -10.83
N GLY A 55 3.03 13.88 -10.99
CA GLY A 55 1.98 14.75 -11.52
C GLY A 55 0.89 15.12 -10.51
N SER A 56 -0.31 15.35 -11.04
CA SER A 56 -1.52 15.72 -10.29
C SER A 56 -2.51 14.56 -10.24
N PHE A 57 -3.31 14.52 -9.16
CA PHE A 57 -4.25 13.44 -8.87
C PHE A 57 -5.63 14.02 -8.58
N LYS A 58 -6.67 13.47 -9.19
CA LYS A 58 -8.05 13.97 -9.03
C LYS A 58 -8.79 13.21 -7.94
N ALA A 59 -8.81 11.89 -8.03
CA ALA A 59 -9.56 11.05 -7.11
C ALA A 59 -8.87 9.68 -6.97
N PRO A 60 -8.27 9.37 -5.81
CA PRO A 60 -8.06 10.23 -4.63
C PRO A 60 -7.06 11.37 -4.88
N SER A 61 -7.15 12.46 -4.10
CA SER A 61 -6.21 13.59 -4.18
C SER A 61 -4.79 13.19 -3.73
N LYS A 62 -3.78 13.99 -4.12
CA LYS A 62 -2.37 13.75 -3.77
C LYS A 62 -2.15 13.71 -2.25
N ASP A 63 -2.82 14.57 -1.50
CA ASP A 63 -2.72 14.60 -0.03
C ASP A 63 -3.35 13.36 0.60
N LYS A 64 -4.49 12.92 0.06
CA LYS A 64 -5.14 11.69 0.52
C LYS A 64 -4.26 10.48 0.25
N LEU A 65 -3.68 10.36 -0.95
CA LEU A 65 -2.70 9.31 -1.28
C LEU A 65 -1.48 9.35 -0.37
N THR A 66 -0.92 10.53 -0.15
CA THR A 66 0.23 10.74 0.74
C THR A 66 -0.07 10.23 2.15
N LYS A 67 -1.24 10.58 2.69
CA LYS A 67 -1.69 10.13 4.00
C LYS A 67 -1.83 8.61 4.05
N LEU A 68 -2.54 8.01 3.08
CA LEU A 68 -2.73 6.57 2.98
C LEU A 68 -1.40 5.80 2.93
N LEU A 69 -0.46 6.26 2.11
CA LEU A 69 0.84 5.60 1.97
C LEU A 69 1.66 5.69 3.27
N ARG A 70 1.70 6.86 3.91
CA ARG A 70 2.43 7.04 5.19
C ARG A 70 1.81 6.23 6.33
N GLU A 71 0.49 6.23 6.45
CA GLU A 71 -0.21 5.39 7.42
C GLU A 71 0.02 3.90 7.11
N GLY A 72 0.07 3.54 5.83
CA GLY A 72 0.48 2.23 5.33
C GLY A 72 1.92 1.81 5.65
N GLY A 73 2.75 2.68 6.23
CA GLY A 73 4.18 2.43 6.50
C GLY A 73 5.11 2.70 5.31
N GLY A 74 4.57 3.21 4.20
CA GLY A 74 5.33 3.57 3.01
C GLY A 74 6.07 4.89 3.16
N GLN A 75 7.24 5.00 2.52
CA GLN A 75 8.05 6.22 2.51
C GLN A 75 7.80 7.04 1.24
N LEU A 76 7.56 8.34 1.37
CA LEU A 76 7.44 9.22 0.22
C LEU A 76 8.79 9.81 -0.21
N LEU A 77 9.09 9.66 -1.49
CA LEU A 77 10.22 10.27 -2.15
C LEU A 77 9.88 11.69 -2.62
N ILE A 78 10.79 12.63 -2.37
CA ILE A 78 10.67 14.02 -2.83
C ILE A 78 11.06 14.14 -4.31
N ARG A 79 12.01 13.31 -4.74
CA ARG A 79 12.53 13.27 -6.11
C ARG A 79 12.16 11.95 -6.78
N GLN A 80 11.94 11.99 -8.09
CA GLN A 80 11.67 10.78 -8.86
C GLN A 80 12.89 9.83 -8.81
N PRO A 81 12.71 8.55 -8.46
CA PRO A 81 13.80 7.59 -8.44
C PRO A 81 14.30 7.32 -9.86
N LYS A 82 15.62 7.27 -10.00
CA LYS A 82 16.30 6.97 -11.26
C LYS A 82 16.69 5.49 -11.27
N PRO A 83 16.23 4.67 -12.23
CA PRO A 83 16.53 3.24 -12.28
C PRO A 83 18.02 2.89 -12.25
N ASP A 84 18.85 3.79 -12.78
CA ASP A 84 20.29 3.71 -12.98
C ASP A 84 21.12 4.36 -11.86
N SER A 85 20.49 4.94 -10.83
CA SER A 85 21.23 5.58 -9.73
C SER A 85 21.75 4.57 -8.72
N ASP A 86 22.98 4.79 -8.24
CA ASP A 86 23.58 4.04 -7.12
C ASP A 86 22.66 3.95 -5.91
N VAL A 87 21.93 5.02 -5.58
CA VAL A 87 20.98 5.03 -4.45
C VAL A 87 19.84 4.03 -4.66
N THR A 88 19.28 3.98 -5.87
CA THR A 88 18.19 3.07 -6.22
C THR A 88 18.69 1.63 -6.31
N GLN A 89 19.95 1.41 -6.74
CA GLN A 89 20.55 0.09 -6.90
C GLN A 89 21.03 -0.51 -5.58
N THR A 90 21.58 0.29 -4.67
CA THR A 90 22.11 -0.15 -3.36
C THR A 90 21.05 -0.25 -2.26
N LEU A 91 19.83 0.22 -2.52
CA LEU A 91 18.71 0.08 -1.59
C LEU A 91 18.46 -1.41 -1.26
N SER A 92 18.72 -1.76 -0.01
CA SER A 92 18.42 -3.08 0.58
C SER A 92 17.18 -2.95 1.47
N ALA A 93 16.03 -2.89 0.82
CA ALA A 93 14.74 -2.93 1.49
C ALA A 93 13.93 -4.09 0.91
N ALA A 94 13.18 -4.78 1.77
CA ALA A 94 12.29 -5.84 1.36
C ALA A 94 10.86 -5.48 1.74
N ALA A 95 9.93 -5.71 0.82
CA ALA A 95 8.51 -5.49 1.08
C ALA A 95 7.91 -6.74 1.73
N TYR A 96 7.57 -6.67 3.02
CA TYR A 96 7.08 -7.81 3.80
C TYR A 96 5.82 -8.45 3.19
N HIS A 97 4.90 -7.62 2.68
CA HIS A 97 3.62 -8.06 2.12
C HIS A 97 3.68 -8.36 0.62
N ALA A 98 4.87 -8.33 0.01
CA ALA A 98 5.05 -8.79 -1.37
C ALA A 98 4.80 -10.30 -1.47
N LEU A 99 4.32 -10.74 -2.64
CA LEU A 99 4.22 -12.17 -2.93
C LEU A 99 5.62 -12.80 -2.83
N PRO A 100 5.80 -13.90 -2.07
CA PRO A 100 7.10 -14.58 -1.98
C PRO A 100 7.62 -14.96 -3.36
N GLY A 101 8.90 -14.67 -3.63
CA GLY A 101 9.54 -14.91 -4.93
C GLY A 101 9.21 -13.89 -6.02
N SER A 102 8.35 -12.89 -5.77
CA SER A 102 8.11 -11.80 -6.72
C SER A 102 9.23 -10.77 -6.74
N ASP A 103 9.45 -10.14 -7.90
CA ASP A 103 10.36 -9.00 -8.03
C ASP A 103 10.02 -7.86 -7.06
N GLN A 104 8.73 -7.66 -6.73
CA GLN A 104 8.27 -6.62 -5.80
C GLN A 104 8.75 -6.82 -4.36
N ALA A 105 9.23 -8.02 -4.00
CA ALA A 105 9.86 -8.27 -2.71
C ALA A 105 11.19 -7.50 -2.57
N LEU A 106 11.90 -7.24 -3.67
CA LEU A 106 13.23 -6.60 -3.67
C LEU A 106 13.28 -5.29 -4.49
N CYS A 107 12.32 -5.10 -5.39
CA CYS A 107 12.13 -3.89 -6.18
C CYS A 107 11.02 -3.07 -5.54
N THR A 108 11.34 -2.31 -4.50
CA THR A 108 10.34 -1.70 -3.61
C THR A 108 10.07 -0.22 -3.89
N GLN A 109 10.55 0.31 -5.02
CA GLN A 109 10.34 1.71 -5.43
C GLN A 109 9.21 1.81 -6.47
N TYR A 110 8.27 2.73 -6.25
CA TYR A 110 7.07 2.88 -7.05
C TYR A 110 6.88 4.34 -7.48
N ILE A 111 6.75 4.55 -8.78
CA ILE A 111 6.24 5.79 -9.37
C ILE A 111 4.74 5.61 -9.53
N ILE A 112 3.99 6.43 -8.83
CA ILE A 112 2.53 6.42 -8.85
C ILE A 112 2.05 7.53 -9.77
N PHE A 113 1.12 7.22 -10.67
CA PHE A 113 0.57 8.19 -11.63
C PHE A 113 -0.95 8.09 -11.73
N GLU A 114 -1.60 9.13 -12.23
CA GLU A 114 -3.03 9.13 -12.54
C GLU A 114 -3.27 8.47 -13.90
N ARG A 115 -4.15 7.45 -13.99
CA ARG A 115 -4.27 6.63 -15.22
C ARG A 115 -4.73 7.43 -16.44
N GLN A 116 -5.62 8.40 -16.23
CA GLN A 116 -6.11 9.33 -17.26
C GLN A 116 -5.35 10.67 -17.23
N GLY A 117 -4.25 10.74 -16.50
CA GLY A 117 -3.42 11.94 -16.40
C GLY A 117 -2.52 12.14 -17.62
N PRO A 118 -1.95 13.33 -17.79
CA PRO A 118 -1.05 13.65 -18.90
C PRO A 118 0.32 12.95 -18.79
N HIS A 119 0.67 12.43 -17.60
CA HIS A 119 1.96 11.80 -17.33
C HIS A 119 1.80 10.30 -17.16
N LYS A 120 2.04 9.55 -18.24
CA LYS A 120 2.05 8.08 -18.23
C LYS A 120 3.50 7.57 -18.37
N PRO A 121 4.01 6.80 -17.41
CA PRO A 121 5.32 6.18 -17.54
C PRO A 121 5.38 5.22 -18.75
N PRO A 122 6.53 5.16 -19.45
CA PRO A 122 6.67 4.39 -20.69
C PRO A 122 6.74 2.88 -20.47
N ALA A 123 7.02 2.42 -19.25
CA ALA A 123 7.15 1.02 -18.92
C ALA A 123 6.67 0.76 -17.49
N VAL A 124 6.16 -0.44 -17.26
CA VAL A 124 5.66 -0.91 -15.95
C VAL A 124 6.80 -1.07 -14.95
N ARG A 125 7.98 -1.47 -15.43
CA ARG A 125 9.18 -1.60 -14.62
C ARG A 125 10.41 -1.15 -15.40
N ARG A 126 11.31 -0.43 -14.73
CA ARG A 126 12.68 -0.16 -15.17
C ARG A 126 13.62 -0.37 -13.99
N GLY A 127 14.53 -1.34 -14.09
CA GLY A 127 15.39 -1.72 -12.96
C GLY A 127 14.56 -2.10 -11.73
N LYS A 128 14.87 -1.50 -10.58
CA LYS A 128 14.15 -1.69 -9.31
C LYS A 128 12.92 -0.79 -9.12
N VAL A 129 12.54 -0.02 -10.14
CA VAL A 129 11.47 0.98 -10.07
C VAL A 129 10.25 0.54 -10.87
N TRP A 130 9.11 0.48 -10.20
CA TRP A 130 7.80 0.19 -10.79
C TRP A 130 7.05 1.47 -11.15
N SER A 131 6.13 1.35 -12.09
CA SER A 131 5.15 2.38 -12.42
C SER A 131 3.76 1.79 -12.26
N ALA A 132 2.96 2.35 -11.35
CA ALA A 132 1.62 1.87 -11.05
C ALA A 132 0.60 3.03 -11.02
N PRO A 133 -0.64 2.81 -11.46
CA PRO A 133 -1.67 3.84 -11.37
C PRO A 133 -2.12 4.04 -9.91
N SER A 134 -2.67 5.22 -9.58
CA SER A 134 -3.16 5.56 -8.23
C SER A 134 -4.17 4.56 -7.67
N ASN A 135 -5.04 3.99 -8.51
CA ASN A 135 -6.03 2.99 -8.09
C ASN A 135 -5.39 1.70 -7.57
N TRP A 136 -4.18 1.33 -8.04
CA TRP A 136 -3.47 0.15 -7.53
C TRP A 136 -3.18 0.26 -6.02
N ILE A 137 -2.92 1.46 -5.50
CA ILE A 137 -2.77 1.68 -4.05
C ILE A 137 -4.07 1.33 -3.33
N ILE A 138 -5.20 1.78 -3.87
CA ILE A 138 -6.52 1.54 -3.29
C ILE A 138 -6.85 0.05 -3.31
N ASP A 139 -6.55 -0.63 -4.42
CA ASP A 139 -6.75 -2.07 -4.56
C ASP A 139 -5.87 -2.84 -3.57
N CYS A 140 -4.60 -2.42 -3.36
CA CYS A 140 -3.71 -3.01 -2.36
C CYS A 140 -4.26 -2.85 -0.93
N ILE A 141 -4.75 -1.65 -0.59
CA ILE A 141 -5.33 -1.37 0.73
C ILE A 141 -6.60 -2.19 0.94
N ALA A 142 -7.49 -2.23 -0.05
CA ALA A 142 -8.74 -2.98 0.02
C ALA A 142 -8.49 -4.48 0.18
N ALA A 143 -7.46 -5.03 -0.47
CA ALA A 143 -7.08 -6.43 -0.36
C ALA A 143 -6.14 -6.73 0.82
N PHE A 144 -5.67 -5.70 1.54
CA PHE A 144 -4.58 -5.76 2.52
C PHE A 144 -3.38 -6.61 2.05
N ARG A 145 -2.99 -6.43 0.78
CA ARG A 145 -1.88 -7.15 0.14
C ARG A 145 -1.15 -6.24 -0.84
N LEU A 146 0.16 -6.42 -0.99
CA LEU A 146 0.90 -5.76 -2.06
C LEU A 146 0.62 -6.49 -3.38
N LEU A 147 -0.36 -6.01 -4.13
CA LEU A 147 -0.80 -6.64 -5.37
C LEU A 147 0.29 -6.56 -6.45
N PRO A 148 0.36 -7.56 -7.36
CA PRO A 148 1.19 -7.48 -8.55
C PRO A 148 0.93 -6.19 -9.32
N VAL A 149 1.98 -5.49 -9.74
CA VAL A 149 1.82 -4.36 -10.66
C VAL A 149 1.55 -4.92 -12.06
N SER A 150 0.28 -4.89 -12.48
CA SER A 150 -0.14 -5.41 -13.78
C SER A 150 0.49 -4.63 -14.93
N HIS A 151 0.86 -5.34 -16.00
CA HIS A 151 1.13 -4.68 -17.28
C HIS A 151 -0.16 -4.02 -17.78
N PRO A 152 -0.11 -2.80 -18.37
CA PRO A 152 -1.27 -2.25 -19.03
C PRO A 152 -1.69 -3.25 -20.09
N GLN A 153 -2.89 -3.81 -19.95
CA GLN A 153 -3.52 -4.54 -21.04
C GLN A 153 -3.57 -3.57 -22.22
N THR A 154 -2.89 -3.97 -23.29
CA THR A 154 -2.95 -3.36 -24.62
C THR A 154 -4.37 -3.17 -25.07
#